data_AF-A0A7Y3GAP9-F1
#
_entry.id   AF-A0A7Y3GAP9-F1
#
_cell.length_a   1.000
_cell.length_b   1.000
_cell.length_c   1.000
_cell.angle_alpha   90.00
_cell.angle_beta   90.00
_cell.angle_gamma   90.00
#
_symmetry.space_group_name_H-M   'P 1'
#
loop_
_entity.id
_entity.type
_entity.pdbx_description
1 polymer ?
#
loop_
_entity_poly.entity_id
_entity_poly.type
_entity_poly.pdbx_seq_one_letter_code
_entity_poly.pdbx_strand_id
1 'polypeptide(L)'
;MVPTLQTAKQEAAAKSDPRKLRELMDRVCALAAEHEVASVVVGVAGRDGDPEIAEFMDYVESALRMEDAIFRMTRERSVLFLSDVDRARAEGIVGRLVDSFGEQVALPKPPAVALGFAEIPAGPNPPLLRDVLLAAFPARSR
;
A
#
# COMPACT_ATOMS: atom_id res chain seq x y z
N MET A 1 -30.92 7.80 6.92
CA MET A 1 -30.48 6.65 7.73
C MET A 1 -29.00 6.83 7.97
N VAL A 2 -28.61 7.22 9.19
CA VAL A 2 -27.22 7.54 9.53
C VAL A 2 -26.52 6.22 9.89
N PRO A 3 -25.42 5.83 9.23
CA PRO A 3 -24.72 4.62 9.62
C PRO A 3 -24.15 4.81 11.03
N THR A 4 -24.51 3.87 11.91
CA THR A 4 -24.07 3.80 13.30
C THR A 4 -22.55 3.66 13.36
N LEU A 5 -21.91 4.43 14.25
CA LEU A 5 -20.46 4.45 14.52
C LEU A 5 -19.82 3.07 14.79
N GLN A 6 -20.64 2.03 14.97
CA GLN A 6 -20.23 0.66 15.24
C GLN A 6 -19.78 -0.09 13.97
N THR A 7 -20.37 0.20 12.81
CA THR A 7 -20.02 -0.45 11.53
C THR A 7 -18.65 0.01 11.03
N ALA A 8 -18.37 1.32 11.09
CA ALA A 8 -17.08 1.89 10.70
C ALA A 8 -15.92 1.37 11.56
N LYS A 9 -16.17 1.09 12.84
CA LYS A 9 -15.15 0.55 13.77
C LYS A 9 -14.85 -0.93 13.49
N GLN A 10 -15.85 -1.71 13.05
CA GLN A 10 -15.67 -3.11 12.65
C GLN A 10 -14.99 -3.23 11.28
N GLU A 11 -15.30 -2.36 10.32
CA GLU A 11 -14.61 -2.33 9.02
C GLU A 11 -13.15 -1.87 9.13
N ALA A 12 -12.86 -0.89 10.00
CA ALA A 12 -11.49 -0.46 10.28
C ALA A 12 -10.66 -1.57 10.97
N ALA A 13 -11.27 -2.33 11.89
CA ALA A 13 -10.64 -3.46 12.55
C ALA A 13 -10.39 -4.63 11.57
N ALA A 14 -11.32 -4.92 10.66
CA ALA A 14 -11.14 -5.91 9.61
C ALA A 14 -10.09 -5.50 8.56
N LYS A 15 -9.94 -4.19 8.31
CA LYS A 15 -8.88 -3.63 7.45
C LYS A 15 -7.48 -3.72 8.09
N SER A 16 -7.39 -3.88 9.41
CA SER A 16 -6.13 -3.89 10.17
C SER A 16 -5.75 -5.28 10.73
N ASP A 17 -6.40 -6.36 10.28
CA ASP A 17 -6.13 -7.73 10.78
C ASP A 17 -4.73 -8.21 10.34
N PRO A 18 -3.81 -8.53 11.28
CA PRO A 18 -2.49 -9.08 10.96
C PRO A 18 -2.54 -10.38 10.14
N ARG A 19 -3.63 -11.15 10.25
CA ARG A 19 -3.84 -12.38 9.47
C ARG A 19 -4.02 -12.06 8.00
N LYS A 20 -4.83 -11.04 7.69
CA LYS A 20 -5.06 -10.57 6.32
C LYS A 20 -3.79 -10.02 5.69
N LEU A 21 -2.96 -9.31 6.47
CA LEU A 21 -1.66 -8.85 6.00
C LEU A 21 -0.73 -10.02 5.62
N ARG A 22 -0.74 -11.09 6.43
CA ARG A 22 0.00 -12.32 6.13
C ARG A 22 -0.55 -13.02 4.88
N GLU A 23 -1.87 -13.15 4.75
CA GLU A 23 -2.50 -13.76 3.57
C GLU A 23 -2.17 -12.99 2.28
N LEU A 24 -2.16 -11.66 2.31
CA LEU A 24 -1.75 -10.83 1.17
C LEU A 24 -0.28 -11.05 0.81
N MET A 25 0.59 -11.13 1.82
CA MET A 25 2.01 -11.43 1.61
C MET A 25 2.20 -12.81 0.99
N ASP A 26 1.50 -13.83 1.50
CA ASP A 26 1.56 -15.20 0.98
C ASP A 26 1.08 -15.26 -0.47
N ARG A 27 0.00 -14.54 -0.81
CA ARG A 27 -0.51 -14.43 -2.18
C ARG A 27 0.50 -13.80 -3.13
N VAL A 28 1.14 -12.71 -2.72
CA VAL A 28 2.11 -12.01 -3.56
C VAL A 28 3.39 -12.85 -3.76
N CYS A 29 3.82 -13.58 -2.73
CA CYS A 29 4.91 -14.54 -2.88
C CYS A 29 4.56 -15.67 -3.84
N ALA A 30 3.31 -16.17 -3.79
CA ALA A 30 2.84 -17.20 -4.71
C ALA A 30 2.83 -16.69 -6.16
N LEU A 31 2.30 -15.48 -6.40
CA LEU A 31 2.29 -14.86 -7.74
C LEU A 31 3.71 -14.64 -8.27
N ALA A 32 4.60 -14.09 -7.45
CA ALA A 32 6.00 -13.88 -7.84
C ALA A 32 6.71 -15.19 -8.20
N ALA A 33 6.38 -16.29 -7.52
CA ALA A 33 6.91 -17.61 -7.81
C ALA A 33 6.29 -18.24 -9.06
N GLU A 34 4.98 -18.12 -9.27
CA GLU A 34 4.26 -18.67 -10.43
C GLU A 34 4.64 -17.95 -11.73
N HIS A 35 4.82 -16.64 -11.68
CA HIS A 35 5.04 -15.82 -12.87
C HIS A 35 6.52 -15.60 -13.18
N GLU A 36 7.44 -16.02 -12.29
CA GLU A 36 8.87 -15.75 -12.34
C GLU A 36 9.22 -14.25 -12.44
N VAL A 37 8.32 -13.37 -12.01
CA VAL A 37 8.50 -11.92 -11.97
C VAL A 37 8.50 -11.44 -10.53
N ALA A 38 9.38 -10.48 -10.21
CA ALA A 38 9.40 -9.86 -8.89
C ALA A 38 8.07 -9.16 -8.59
N SER A 39 7.74 -9.03 -7.31
CA SER A 39 6.63 -8.21 -6.84
C SER A 39 7.14 -7.15 -5.87
N VAL A 40 6.45 -6.04 -5.72
CA VAL A 40 6.90 -4.93 -4.87
C VAL A 40 5.85 -4.58 -3.84
N VAL A 41 6.30 -4.46 -2.60
CA VAL A 41 5.52 -3.93 -1.50
C VAL A 41 5.94 -2.48 -1.27
N VAL A 42 4.97 -1.57 -1.37
CA VAL A 42 5.17 -0.15 -1.18
C VAL A 42 4.55 0.27 0.14
N GLY A 43 5.35 0.79 1.06
CA GLY A 43 4.86 1.46 2.26
C GLY A 43 4.52 2.89 1.92
N VAL A 44 3.28 3.28 2.17
CA VAL A 44 2.78 4.64 1.98
C VAL A 44 2.47 5.23 3.35
N ALA A 45 3.15 6.31 3.72
CA ALA A 45 2.96 6.99 4.98
C ALA A 45 2.69 8.49 4.75
N GLY A 46 1.52 8.94 5.15
CA GLY A 46 1.17 10.35 5.17
C GLY A 46 1.66 11.09 6.42
N ARG A 47 1.46 12.41 6.42
CA ARG A 47 1.64 13.24 7.60
C ARG A 47 0.53 12.99 8.61
N ASP A 48 0.89 12.97 9.90
CA ASP A 48 -0.08 12.76 10.98
C ASP A 48 -1.13 13.87 10.97
N GLY A 49 -2.42 13.49 10.93
CA GLY A 49 -3.56 14.42 10.92
C GLY A 49 -3.93 15.00 9.55
N ASP A 50 -3.27 14.57 8.47
CA ASP A 50 -3.60 15.00 7.12
C ASP A 50 -4.85 14.26 6.59
N PRO A 51 -5.97 14.97 6.31
CA PRO A 51 -7.20 14.33 5.83
C PRO A 51 -7.07 13.82 4.39
N GLU A 52 -6.20 14.42 3.58
CA GLU A 52 -6.03 14.11 2.15
C GLU A 52 -5.44 12.71 1.96
N ILE A 53 -4.74 12.21 2.98
CA ILE A 53 -4.16 10.87 2.97
C ILE A 53 -5.25 9.80 2.93
N ALA A 54 -6.35 9.97 3.67
CA ALA A 54 -7.44 9.00 3.65
C ALA A 54 -8.07 8.92 2.25
N GLU A 55 -8.32 10.07 1.63
CA GLU A 55 -8.86 10.18 0.28
C GLU A 55 -7.88 9.64 -0.78
N PHE A 56 -6.59 9.91 -0.62
CA PHE A 56 -5.55 9.35 -1.48
C PHE A 56 -5.54 7.81 -1.42
N MET A 57 -5.67 7.23 -0.22
CA MET A 57 -5.71 5.77 -0.07
C MET A 57 -6.99 5.17 -0.68
N ASP A 58 -8.13 5.86 -0.57
CA ASP A 58 -9.37 5.46 -1.26
C ASP A 58 -9.20 5.53 -2.78
N TYR A 59 -8.57 6.59 -3.29
CA TYR A 59 -8.25 6.73 -4.70
C TYR A 59 -7.33 5.61 -5.20
N VAL A 60 -6.22 5.35 -4.50
CA VAL A 60 -5.31 4.27 -4.83
C VAL A 60 -6.06 2.95 -4.88
N GLU A 61 -6.84 2.60 -3.86
CA GLU A 61 -7.65 1.37 -3.82
C GLU A 61 -8.54 1.22 -5.05
N SER A 62 -9.11 2.32 -5.56
CA SER A 62 -9.95 2.32 -6.76
C SER A 62 -9.18 2.19 -8.09
N ALA A 63 -7.90 2.54 -8.10
CA ALA A 63 -7.05 2.56 -9.28
C ALA A 63 -6.19 1.29 -9.45
N LEU A 64 -6.19 0.41 -8.44
CA LEU A 64 -5.42 -0.83 -8.45
C LEU A 64 -6.00 -1.89 -9.39
N ARG A 65 -5.12 -2.72 -9.94
CA ARG A 65 -5.52 -3.90 -10.71
C ARG A 65 -6.06 -4.98 -9.78
N MET A 66 -6.75 -5.97 -10.35
CA MET A 66 -7.34 -7.09 -9.59
C MET A 66 -6.29 -7.92 -8.80
N GLU A 67 -5.04 -7.93 -9.27
CA GLU A 67 -3.92 -8.65 -8.66
C GLU A 67 -3.15 -7.81 -7.64
N ASP A 68 -3.35 -6.49 -7.66
CA ASP A 68 -2.76 -5.56 -6.69
C ASP A 68 -3.70 -5.42 -5.49
N ALA A 69 -3.13 -5.08 -4.33
CA ALA A 69 -3.93 -4.93 -3.12
C ALA A 69 -3.40 -3.83 -2.20
N ILE A 70 -4.29 -3.15 -1.49
CA ILE A 70 -3.93 -2.21 -0.43
C ILE A 70 -4.37 -2.75 0.93
N PHE A 71 -3.46 -2.67 1.89
CA PHE A 71 -3.70 -2.98 3.29
C PHE A 71 -3.50 -1.73 4.13
N ARG A 72 -4.56 -1.25 4.78
CA ARG A 72 -4.49 -0.07 5.64
C ARG A 72 -4.08 -0.48 7.04
N MET A 73 -2.92 -0.04 7.49
CA MET A 73 -2.44 -0.31 8.85
C MET A 73 -3.01 0.69 9.84
N THR A 74 -2.93 1.98 9.51
CA THR A 74 -3.51 3.08 10.28
C THR A 74 -4.17 4.06 9.32
N ARG A 75 -4.72 5.16 9.84
CA ARG A 75 -5.33 6.21 9.01
C ARG A 75 -4.31 6.85 8.06
N GLU A 76 -3.05 6.93 8.48
CA GLU A 76 -1.97 7.61 7.76
C GLU A 76 -0.98 6.63 7.14
N ARG A 77 -1.10 5.32 7.40
CA ARG A 77 -0.14 4.31 6.93
C ARG A 77 -0.84 3.16 6.24
N SER A 78 -0.41 2.86 5.03
CA SER A 78 -0.90 1.72 4.25
C SER A 78 0.24 1.03 3.54
N VAL A 79 0.04 -0.25 3.28
CA VAL A 79 0.92 -1.08 2.48
C VAL A 79 0.22 -1.38 1.17
N LEU A 80 0.88 -1.12 0.07
CA LEU A 80 0.43 -1.44 -1.27
C LEU A 80 1.24 -2.63 -1.77
N PHE A 81 0.54 -3.64 -2.28
CA PHE A 81 1.10 -4.84 -2.89
C PHE A 81 0.91 -4.71 -4.39
N LEU A 82 2.02 -4.61 -5.11
CA LEU A 82 2.05 -4.57 -6.57
C LEU A 82 2.64 -5.89 -7.08
N SER A 83 1.82 -6.65 -7.80
CA SER A 83 2.22 -7.95 -8.34
C SER A 83 2.87 -7.80 -9.71
N ASP A 84 3.83 -8.66 -10.06
CA ASP A 84 4.51 -8.70 -11.36
C ASP A 84 5.17 -7.39 -11.81
N VAL A 85 5.77 -6.67 -10.86
CA VAL A 85 6.49 -5.44 -11.13
C VAL A 85 7.83 -5.43 -10.41
N ASP A 86 8.85 -4.93 -11.11
CA ASP A 86 10.11 -4.55 -10.49
C ASP A 86 9.97 -3.20 -9.76
N ARG A 87 11.01 -2.86 -9.00
CA ARG A 87 11.06 -1.61 -8.24
C ARG A 87 10.88 -0.36 -9.11
N ALA A 88 11.54 -0.29 -10.26
CA ALA A 88 11.50 0.91 -11.12
C ALA A 88 10.08 1.13 -11.66
N ARG A 89 9.38 0.06 -12.02
CA ARG A 89 8.00 0.10 -12.47
C ARG A 89 7.04 0.43 -11.35
N ALA A 90 7.26 -0.11 -10.15
CA ALA A 90 6.48 0.23 -8.96
C ALA A 90 6.60 1.73 -8.62
N GLU A 91 7.80 2.30 -8.63
CA GLU A 91 8.05 3.73 -8.46
C GLU A 91 7.28 4.56 -9.50
N GLY A 92 7.32 4.14 -10.77
CA GLY A 92 6.59 4.81 -11.86
C GLY A 92 5.07 4.69 -11.80
N ILE A 93 4.53 3.61 -11.22
CA ILE A 93 3.08 3.44 -10.98
C ILE A 93 2.65 4.38 -9.85
N VAL A 94 3.34 4.34 -8.71
CA VAL A 94 2.97 5.13 -7.53
C VAL A 94 3.14 6.63 -7.81
N GLY A 95 4.21 7.05 -8.49
CA GLY A 95 4.39 8.44 -8.89
C GLY A 95 3.22 8.94 -9.74
N ARG A 96 2.78 8.15 -10.73
CA ARG A 96 1.59 8.49 -11.54
C ARG A 96 0.32 8.56 -10.71
N LEU A 97 0.13 7.69 -9.72
CA LEU A 97 -1.05 7.74 -8.85
C LEU A 97 -1.06 9.02 -8.00
N VAL A 98 0.09 9.43 -7.46
CA VAL A 98 0.21 10.68 -6.69
C VAL A 98 -0.08 11.90 -7.57
N ASP A 99 0.50 11.95 -8.77
CA ASP A 99 0.28 13.06 -9.71
C ASP A 99 -1.19 13.12 -10.16
N SER A 100 -1.75 11.98 -10.55
CA SER A 100 -3.15 11.88 -11.01
C SER A 100 -4.14 12.28 -9.91
N PHE A 101 -3.86 11.92 -8.65
CA PHE A 101 -4.67 12.36 -7.52
C PHE A 101 -4.61 13.88 -7.34
N GLY A 102 -3.41 14.47 -7.43
CA GLY A 102 -3.23 15.93 -7.35
C GLY A 102 -4.04 16.67 -8.42
N GLU A 103 -4.06 16.16 -9.64
CA GLU A 103 -4.88 16.70 -10.75
C GLU A 103 -6.38 16.57 -10.47
N GLN A 104 -6.84 15.42 -9.96
CA GLN A 104 -8.27 15.17 -9.70
C GLN A 104 -8.84 16.02 -8.56
N VAL A 105 -8.07 16.24 -7.49
CA VAL A 105 -8.52 16.99 -6.31
C VAL A 105 -8.25 18.50 -6.47
N ALA A 106 -7.66 18.92 -7.60
CA ALA A 106 -7.26 20.30 -7.88
C ALA A 106 -6.43 20.92 -6.74
N LEU A 107 -5.62 20.09 -6.08
CA LEU A 107 -4.79 20.54 -4.97
C LEU A 107 -3.63 21.40 -5.52
N PRO A 108 -3.32 22.55 -4.90
CA PRO A 108 -2.19 23.38 -5.30
C PRO A 108 -0.83 22.68 -5.09
N LYS A 109 -0.80 21.58 -4.33
CA LYS A 109 0.36 20.72 -4.12
C LYS A 109 -0.10 19.27 -3.90
N PRO A 110 0.56 18.26 -4.49
CA PRO A 110 0.23 16.86 -4.22
C PRO A 110 0.40 16.52 -2.73
N PRO A 111 -0.34 15.52 -2.22
CA PRO A 111 -0.29 15.14 -0.81
C PRO A 111 1.15 14.75 -0.43
N ALA A 112 1.58 15.19 0.76
CA ALA A 112 2.91 14.88 1.26
C ALA A 112 2.96 13.42 1.76
N VAL A 113 3.30 12.51 0.86
CA VAL A 113 3.47 11.08 1.15
C VAL A 113 4.94 10.69 1.21
N ALA A 114 5.32 9.94 2.24
CA ALA A 114 6.57 9.22 2.30
C ALA A 114 6.35 7.81 1.75
N LEU A 115 7.22 7.42 0.80
CA LEU A 115 7.17 6.13 0.12
C LEU A 115 8.40 5.32 0.48
N GLY A 116 8.22 4.04 0.80
CA GLY A 116 9.30 3.05 0.87
C GLY A 116 8.97 1.84 0.03
N PHE A 117 9.98 1.21 -0.55
CA PHE A 117 9.83 0.12 -1.51
C PHE A 117 10.60 -1.10 -1.03
N ALA A 118 9.91 -2.23 -0.94
CA ALA A 118 10.46 -3.52 -0.59
C ALA A 118 10.18 -4.50 -1.73
N GLU A 119 11.23 -4.97 -2.39
CA GLU A 119 11.11 -5.94 -3.48
C GLU A 119 11.02 -7.36 -2.93
N ILE A 120 10.08 -8.12 -3.47
CA ILE A 120 9.89 -9.55 -3.23
C ILE A 120 10.44 -10.26 -4.47
N PRO A 121 11.63 -10.89 -4.36
CA PRO A 121 12.23 -11.59 -5.49
C PRO A 121 11.38 -12.80 -5.87
N ALA A 122 11.32 -13.10 -7.16
CA ALA A 122 10.85 -14.38 -7.64
C ALA A 122 11.83 -15.47 -7.14
N GLY A 123 11.36 -16.40 -6.31
CA GLY A 123 12.23 -17.46 -5.81
C GLY A 123 11.68 -18.26 -4.64
N PRO A 124 12.39 -19.33 -4.24
CA PRO A 124 11.92 -20.29 -3.24
C PRO A 124 11.98 -19.76 -1.80
N ASN A 125 12.65 -18.63 -1.57
CA ASN A 125 12.84 -18.02 -0.26
C ASN A 125 12.06 -16.71 -0.16
N PRO A 126 10.76 -16.76 0.17
CA PRO A 126 9.99 -15.55 0.38
C PRO A 126 10.53 -14.77 1.58
N PRO A 127 10.63 -13.43 1.50
CA PRO A 127 11.09 -12.62 2.62
C PRO A 127 10.07 -12.64 3.76
N LEU A 128 10.55 -12.49 5.00
CA LEU A 128 9.67 -12.41 6.16
C LEU A 128 8.88 -11.09 6.12
N LEU A 129 7.60 -11.15 6.46
CA LEU A 129 6.72 -9.97 6.53
C LEU A 129 7.33 -8.83 7.37
N ARG A 130 8.00 -9.15 8.47
CA ARG A 130 8.68 -8.15 9.31
C ARG A 130 9.74 -7.37 8.53
N ASP A 131 10.55 -8.07 7.75
CA ASP A 131 11.68 -7.46 7.03
C ASP A 131 11.16 -6.60 5.87
N VAL A 132 10.10 -7.07 5.20
CA VAL A 132 9.38 -6.29 4.18
C VAL A 132 8.78 -5.02 4.77
N LEU A 133 8.11 -5.08 5.92
CA LEU A 133 7.56 -3.89 6.57
C LEU A 133 8.64 -2.91 7.03
N LEU A 134 9.79 -3.42 7.51
CA LEU A 134 10.93 -2.58 7.88
C LEU A 134 11.55 -1.87 6.67
N ALA A 135 11.60 -2.54 5.52
CA ALA A 135 12.08 -1.96 4.26
C ALA A 135 11.04 -0.99 3.64
N ALA A 136 9.75 -1.30 3.74
CA ALA A 136 8.65 -0.49 3.22
C ALA A 136 8.41 0.78 4.04
N PHE A 137 8.71 0.77 5.34
CA PHE A 137 8.64 1.96 6.21
C PHE A 137 9.99 2.21 6.88
N PRO A 138 10.99 2.73 6.14
CA PRO A 138 12.26 3.10 6.74
C PRO A 138 12.00 4.13 7.86
N ALA A 139 12.67 3.97 9.00
CA ALA A 139 12.47 4.82 10.16
C ALA A 139 12.58 6.29 9.75
N ARG A 140 11.55 7.11 10.07
CA ARG A 140 11.45 8.53 9.72
C ARG A 140 12.83 9.20 9.91
N SER A 141 13.48 9.61 8.82
CA SER A 141 14.53 10.63 8.93
C SER A 141 13.83 11.88 9.46
N ARG A 142 14.22 12.25 10.68
CA ARG A 142 13.79 13.45 11.40
C ARG A 142 13.97 14.71 10.57
#